data_AF-A0A8T9SUH0-F1
#
_entry.id   AF-A0A8T9SUH0-F1
#
_cell.length_a   1.000
_cell.length_b   1.000
_cell.length_c   1.000
_cell.angle_alpha   90.00
_cell.angle_beta   90.00
_cell.angle_gamma   90.00
#
_symmetry.space_group_name_H-M   'P 1'
#
loop_
_entity.id
_entity.type
_entity.pdbx_description
1 polymer ?
#
loop_
_entity_poly.entity_id
_entity_poly.type
_entity_poly.pdbx_seq_one_letter_code
_entity_poly.pdbx_strand_id
1 'polypeptide(L)'
;MPIRIQQQTVDYQIEGISHPADDRVLLADDTDLTAGQPWSAAGYVVAPLLTAAENATLREGLAEKVRAALRVVGCHVATDWPVAQYHQVIGDDQARHLAVVQHTKEYPLEALPLPVALLEARVSALCGRAVRVHNPHTGYEGFHLRLARPGRTDNNPLHRDVWLDRLRDGINIYFPVAGSTSDSSLTLVPGSHWWPESRTERTAGGAVYNGTTYSVPALKDAVEPLELVRPNPGPDEVLLFSPYLLHGGALNLNADATRISLEMRFWAV
;
A
#
# COMPACT_ATOMS: atom_id res chain seq x y z
N MET A 1 -5.15 10.68 18.76
CA MET A 1 -3.71 10.94 18.92
C MET A 1 -3.24 11.94 17.86
N PRO A 2 -2.37 12.94 18.17
CA PRO A 2 -1.79 13.78 17.13
C PRO A 2 -0.81 12.98 16.28
N ILE A 3 -1.07 12.88 14.97
CA ILE A 3 -0.21 12.19 14.01
C ILE A 3 0.50 13.21 13.13
N ARG A 4 1.82 13.03 12.95
CA ARG A 4 2.63 13.88 12.08
C ARG A 4 3.15 13.11 10.88
N ILE A 5 2.82 13.61 9.69
CA ILE A 5 3.36 13.13 8.41
C ILE A 5 4.30 14.21 7.89
N GLN A 6 5.59 13.92 7.80
CA GLN A 6 6.61 14.92 7.40
C GLN A 6 6.42 16.28 8.12
N GLN A 7 6.27 16.25 9.45
CA GLN A 7 6.05 17.43 10.29
C GLN A 7 4.70 18.15 10.13
N GLN A 8 3.81 17.69 9.24
CA GLN A 8 2.45 18.19 9.12
C GLN A 8 1.50 17.39 10.02
N THR A 9 0.70 18.09 10.82
CA THR A 9 -0.36 17.46 11.63
C THR A 9 -1.53 17.06 10.74
N VAL A 10 -1.99 15.82 10.87
CA VAL A 10 -3.15 15.31 10.14
C VAL A 10 -4.23 14.87 11.13
N ASP A 11 -5.49 15.14 10.81
CA ASP A 11 -6.62 14.64 11.59
C ASP A 11 -6.78 13.14 11.36
N TYR A 12 -6.67 12.39 12.46
CA TYR A 12 -6.67 10.94 12.46
C TYR A 12 -7.56 10.44 13.60
N GLN A 13 -8.78 10.08 13.25
CA GLN A 13 -9.80 9.62 14.18
C GLN A 13 -10.15 8.17 13.85
N ILE A 14 -9.99 7.30 14.85
CA ILE A 14 -10.24 5.87 14.74
C ILE A 14 -11.21 5.42 15.81
N GLU A 15 -12.25 4.72 15.37
CA GLU A 15 -13.20 4.05 16.24
C GLU A 15 -13.17 2.53 15.99
N GLY A 16 -13.40 1.78 17.06
CA GLY A 16 -13.43 0.32 17.04
C GLY A 16 -13.08 -0.27 18.40
N ILE A 17 -13.48 -1.53 18.60
CA ILE A 17 -13.16 -2.30 19.81
C ILE A 17 -11.65 -2.48 19.87
N SER A 18 -11.02 -2.14 21.00
CA SER A 18 -9.58 -2.30 21.18
C SER A 18 -9.18 -3.78 21.24
N HIS A 19 -8.04 -4.10 20.65
CA HIS A 19 -7.34 -5.35 20.92
C HIS A 19 -6.48 -5.19 22.18
N PRO A 20 -6.42 -6.19 23.08
CA PRO A 20 -5.50 -6.16 24.20
C PRO A 20 -4.04 -6.00 23.75
N ALA A 21 -3.30 -5.11 24.39
CA ALA A 21 -1.85 -4.97 24.19
C ALA A 21 -1.12 -6.21 24.74
N ASP A 22 -0.08 -6.67 24.05
CA ASP A 22 0.84 -7.72 24.52
C ASP A 22 2.29 -7.36 24.18
N ASP A 23 3.26 -7.87 24.95
CA ASP A 23 4.68 -7.51 24.78
C ASP A 23 5.39 -8.27 23.64
N ARG A 24 4.66 -8.99 22.78
CA ARG A 24 5.29 -9.75 21.70
C ARG A 24 5.68 -8.84 20.54
N VAL A 25 6.83 -9.12 19.96
CA VAL A 25 7.22 -8.57 18.66
C VAL A 25 6.80 -9.58 17.60
N LEU A 26 5.75 -9.26 16.83
CA LEU A 26 5.15 -10.20 15.87
C LEU A 26 6.18 -10.79 14.88
N LEU A 27 7.14 -9.98 14.43
CA LEU A 27 8.17 -10.43 13.49
C LEU A 27 9.17 -11.42 14.10
N ALA A 28 9.33 -11.44 15.43
CA ALA A 28 10.28 -12.34 16.08
C ALA A 28 9.89 -13.82 15.95
N ASP A 29 8.61 -14.09 15.72
CA ASP A 29 8.04 -15.44 15.59
C ASP A 29 7.79 -15.85 14.13
N ASP A 30 7.97 -14.93 13.17
CA ASP A 30 7.58 -15.09 11.76
C ASP A 30 8.79 -15.00 10.80
N THR A 31 8.54 -15.21 9.49
CA THR A 31 9.57 -15.07 8.46
C THR A 31 9.90 -13.61 8.16
N ASP A 32 11.11 -13.18 8.50
CA ASP A 32 11.63 -11.86 8.11
C ASP A 32 12.29 -11.90 6.72
N LEU A 33 11.57 -11.43 5.70
CA LEU A 33 12.12 -11.27 4.33
C LEU A 33 13.02 -10.04 4.16
N THR A 34 13.19 -9.23 5.20
CA THR A 34 14.16 -8.12 5.24
C THR A 34 15.50 -8.55 5.84
N ALA A 35 15.54 -9.69 6.55
CA ALA A 35 16.71 -10.14 7.29
C ALA A 35 17.96 -10.25 6.40
N GLY A 36 19.10 -9.79 6.93
CA GLY A 36 20.39 -9.80 6.22
C GLY A 36 20.55 -8.69 5.18
N GLN A 37 19.51 -7.90 4.89
CA GLN A 37 19.61 -6.75 4.00
C GLN A 37 20.11 -5.49 4.75
N PRO A 38 20.83 -4.58 4.06
CA PRO A 38 21.31 -3.32 4.66
C PRO A 38 20.19 -2.43 5.22
N TRP A 39 18.98 -2.60 4.71
CA TRP A 39 17.79 -1.83 5.05
C TRP A 39 16.88 -2.54 6.08
N SER A 40 17.27 -3.71 6.57
CA SER A 40 16.51 -4.51 7.55
C SER A 40 16.13 -3.69 8.79
N ALA A 41 17.06 -2.93 9.38
CA ALA A 41 16.79 -2.10 10.55
C ALA A 41 15.68 -1.05 10.32
N ALA A 42 15.59 -0.50 9.10
CA ALA A 42 14.51 0.42 8.74
C ALA A 42 13.21 -0.32 8.40
N GLY A 43 13.31 -1.55 7.90
CA GLY A 43 12.22 -2.42 7.47
C GLY A 43 11.70 -2.12 6.07
N TYR A 44 12.33 -1.18 5.35
CA TYR A 44 11.94 -0.78 4.00
C TYR A 44 13.13 -0.26 3.19
N VAL A 45 12.98 -0.27 1.86
CA VAL A 45 13.93 0.33 0.92
C VAL A 45 13.20 0.92 -0.28
N VAL A 46 13.72 2.02 -0.81
CA VAL A 46 13.38 2.50 -2.16
C VAL A 46 14.46 2.00 -3.10
N ALA A 47 14.06 1.25 -4.13
CA ALA A 47 15.02 0.60 -5.02
C ALA A 47 14.47 0.50 -6.46
N PRO A 48 15.35 0.49 -7.47
CA PRO A 48 14.99 0.10 -8.83
C PRO A 48 14.44 -1.34 -8.86
N LEU A 49 13.36 -1.58 -9.61
CA LEU A 49 12.79 -2.91 -9.79
C LEU A 49 12.84 -3.40 -11.24
N LEU A 50 12.54 -2.50 -12.17
CA LEU A 50 12.38 -2.78 -13.59
C LEU A 50 13.24 -1.83 -14.42
N THR A 51 13.55 -2.22 -15.65
CA THR A 51 14.11 -1.29 -16.64
C THR A 51 13.08 -0.22 -17.03
N ALA A 52 13.52 0.91 -17.59
CA ALA A 52 12.61 1.97 -18.02
C ALA A 52 11.53 1.49 -19.01
N ALA A 53 11.88 0.58 -19.93
CA ALA A 53 10.92 0.01 -20.89
C ALA A 53 9.89 -0.88 -20.20
N GLU A 54 10.32 -1.78 -19.30
CA GLU A 54 9.42 -2.62 -18.51
C GLU A 54 8.51 -1.77 -17.60
N ASN A 55 9.05 -0.73 -16.97
CA ASN A 55 8.27 0.22 -16.17
C ASN A 55 7.19 0.92 -17.01
N ALA A 56 7.53 1.40 -18.20
CA ALA A 56 6.58 2.04 -19.09
C ALA A 56 5.46 1.07 -19.49
N THR A 57 5.81 -0.18 -19.87
CA THR A 57 4.85 -1.23 -20.19
C THR A 57 3.92 -1.54 -19.01
N LEU A 58 4.47 -1.67 -17.80
CA LEU A 58 3.67 -1.94 -16.61
C LEU A 58 2.73 -0.79 -16.29
N ARG A 59 3.24 0.45 -16.23
CA ARG A 59 2.43 1.65 -15.95
C ARG A 59 1.29 1.82 -16.95
N GLU A 60 1.57 1.61 -18.24
CA GLU A 60 0.55 1.76 -19.28
C GLU A 60 -0.54 0.69 -19.19
N GLY A 61 -0.18 -0.57 -18.94
CA GLY A 61 -1.17 -1.63 -18.72
C GLY A 61 -2.07 -1.36 -17.51
N LEU A 62 -1.48 -0.87 -16.41
CA LEU A 62 -2.22 -0.49 -15.21
C LEU A 62 -3.11 0.75 -15.44
N ALA A 63 -2.63 1.73 -16.20
CA ALA A 63 -3.40 2.90 -16.59
C ALA A 63 -4.60 2.51 -17.49
N GLU A 64 -4.41 1.59 -18.43
CA GLU A 64 -5.50 1.11 -19.28
C GLU A 64 -6.57 0.40 -18.46
N LYS A 65 -6.21 -0.37 -17.44
CA LYS A 65 -7.21 -0.96 -16.53
C LYS A 65 -8.08 0.10 -15.86
N VAL A 66 -7.51 1.23 -15.45
CA VAL A 66 -8.27 2.35 -14.85
C VAL A 66 -9.20 2.98 -15.89
N ARG A 67 -8.71 3.24 -17.12
CA ARG A 67 -9.54 3.78 -18.21
C ARG A 67 -10.67 2.84 -18.59
N ALA A 68 -10.41 1.53 -18.67
CA ALA A 68 -11.42 0.52 -18.92
C ALA A 68 -12.49 0.50 -17.82
N ALA A 69 -12.08 0.56 -16.54
CA ALA A 69 -13.01 0.62 -15.41
C ALA A 69 -13.88 1.89 -15.44
N LEU A 70 -13.32 3.05 -15.81
CA LEU A 70 -14.08 4.28 -16.04
C LEU A 70 -15.15 4.10 -17.12
N ARG A 71 -14.80 3.48 -18.25
CA ARG A 71 -15.77 3.20 -19.34
C ARG A 71 -16.90 2.27 -18.89
N VAL A 72 -16.59 1.26 -18.08
CA VAL A 72 -17.60 0.33 -17.53
C VAL A 72 -18.62 1.07 -16.67
N VAL A 73 -18.21 2.06 -15.89
CA VAL A 73 -19.13 2.89 -15.06
C VAL A 73 -19.75 4.06 -15.83
N GLY A 74 -19.67 4.07 -17.17
CA GLY A 74 -20.30 5.07 -18.03
C GLY A 74 -19.53 6.38 -18.21
N CYS A 75 -18.29 6.47 -17.72
CA CYS A 75 -17.44 7.64 -17.95
C CYS A 75 -16.76 7.54 -19.33
N HIS A 76 -16.72 8.65 -20.06
CA HIS A 76 -16.11 8.71 -21.38
C HIS A 76 -14.72 9.34 -21.25
N VAL A 77 -13.68 8.54 -21.45
CA VAL A 77 -12.28 8.97 -21.44
C VAL A 77 -11.57 8.48 -22.70
N ALA A 78 -10.70 9.33 -23.26
CA ALA A 78 -9.88 8.98 -24.41
C ALA A 78 -8.89 7.84 -24.06
N THR A 79 -8.34 7.18 -25.09
CA THR A 79 -7.39 6.07 -24.91
C THR A 79 -6.09 6.51 -24.24
N ASP A 80 -5.63 7.72 -24.55
CA ASP A 80 -4.41 8.34 -24.03
C ASP A 80 -4.67 9.26 -22.82
N TRP A 81 -5.91 9.27 -22.30
CA TRP A 81 -6.28 10.16 -21.20
C TRP A 81 -5.44 9.86 -19.94
N PRO A 82 -4.88 10.91 -19.28
CA PRO A 82 -3.94 10.75 -18.17
C PRO A 82 -4.64 10.35 -16.88
N VAL A 83 -4.40 9.13 -16.42
CA VAL A 83 -5.10 8.55 -15.24
C VAL A 83 -4.86 9.29 -13.92
N ALA A 84 -3.82 10.13 -13.83
CA ALA A 84 -3.63 11.04 -12.69
C ALA A 84 -4.79 12.06 -12.54
N GLN A 85 -5.52 12.37 -13.61
CA GLN A 85 -6.67 13.28 -13.60
C GLN A 85 -7.99 12.60 -13.19
N TYR A 86 -7.96 11.37 -12.67
CA TYR A 86 -9.14 10.60 -12.28
C TYR A 86 -10.14 11.35 -11.40
N HIS A 87 -9.64 12.15 -10.46
CA HIS A 87 -10.48 12.99 -9.61
C HIS A 87 -11.26 14.07 -10.38
N GLN A 88 -10.83 14.49 -11.57
CA GLN A 88 -11.56 15.47 -12.40
C GLN A 88 -12.78 14.84 -13.08
N VAL A 89 -12.74 13.54 -13.36
CA VAL A 89 -13.84 12.78 -13.98
C VAL A 89 -14.85 12.32 -12.92
N ILE A 90 -14.36 11.87 -11.77
CA ILE A 90 -15.21 11.35 -10.69
C ILE A 90 -15.72 12.45 -9.76
N GLY A 91 -14.91 13.48 -9.53
CA GLY A 91 -15.18 14.52 -8.54
C GLY A 91 -15.47 13.92 -7.16
N ASP A 92 -16.58 14.35 -6.60
CA ASP A 92 -17.02 14.05 -5.23
C ASP A 92 -17.94 12.84 -5.15
N ASP A 93 -18.24 12.19 -6.29
CA ASP A 93 -19.16 11.06 -6.37
C ASP A 93 -18.52 9.79 -5.77
N GLN A 94 -18.74 9.60 -4.46
CA GLN A 94 -18.22 8.45 -3.73
C GLN A 94 -18.76 7.12 -4.26
N ALA A 95 -20.04 7.06 -4.65
CA ALA A 95 -20.65 5.83 -5.14
C ALA A 95 -20.00 5.40 -6.46
N ARG A 96 -19.76 6.33 -7.37
CA ARG A 96 -19.05 6.08 -8.62
C ARG A 96 -17.57 5.78 -8.41
N HIS A 97 -16.90 6.45 -7.47
CA HIS A 97 -15.54 6.09 -7.06
C HIS A 97 -15.47 4.62 -6.65
N LEU A 98 -16.35 4.20 -5.73
CA LEU A 98 -16.41 2.81 -5.26
C LEU A 98 -16.76 1.84 -6.39
N ALA A 99 -17.64 2.22 -7.33
CA ALA A 99 -17.95 1.40 -8.50
C ALA A 99 -16.70 1.17 -9.37
N VAL A 100 -15.88 2.19 -9.63
CA VAL A 100 -14.59 2.00 -10.32
C VAL A 100 -13.67 1.10 -9.50
N VAL A 101 -13.55 1.34 -8.20
CA VAL A 101 -12.68 0.55 -7.32
C VAL A 101 -13.07 -0.93 -7.34
N GLN A 102 -14.35 -1.29 -7.42
CA GLN A 102 -14.75 -2.71 -7.54
C GLN A 102 -14.18 -3.39 -8.80
N HIS A 103 -13.96 -2.64 -9.89
CA HIS A 103 -13.35 -3.16 -11.11
C HIS A 103 -11.81 -3.10 -11.12
N THR A 104 -11.19 -2.28 -10.27
CA THR A 104 -9.73 -2.12 -10.23
C THR A 104 -9.06 -2.79 -9.04
N LYS A 105 -9.78 -3.02 -7.93
CA LYS A 105 -9.22 -3.41 -6.63
C LYS A 105 -8.38 -4.68 -6.68
N GLU A 106 -8.75 -5.63 -7.53
CA GLU A 106 -8.06 -6.90 -7.71
C GLU A 106 -7.44 -6.93 -9.10
N TYR A 107 -6.17 -7.31 -9.14
CA TYR A 107 -5.39 -7.41 -10.34
C TYR A 107 -4.88 -8.84 -10.49
N PRO A 108 -5.57 -9.66 -11.31
CA PRO A 108 -5.19 -11.05 -11.49
C PRO A 108 -3.93 -11.14 -12.35
N LEU A 109 -3.11 -12.17 -12.12
CA LEU A 109 -1.77 -12.25 -12.69
C LEU A 109 -1.77 -12.41 -14.22
N GLU A 110 -2.79 -13.06 -14.77
CA GLU A 110 -2.97 -13.21 -16.22
C GLU A 110 -3.25 -11.90 -16.94
N ALA A 111 -3.69 -10.86 -16.21
CA ALA A 111 -3.89 -9.53 -16.78
C ALA A 111 -2.62 -8.67 -16.71
N LEU A 112 -1.51 -9.17 -16.17
CA LEU A 112 -0.29 -8.38 -16.06
C LEU A 112 0.31 -8.12 -17.45
N PRO A 113 0.73 -6.88 -17.73
CA PRO A 113 1.40 -6.56 -19.00
C PRO A 113 2.85 -7.08 -19.05
N LEU A 114 3.35 -7.64 -17.93
CA LEU A 114 4.66 -8.28 -17.81
C LEU A 114 4.50 -9.67 -17.20
N PRO A 115 5.39 -10.63 -17.52
CA PRO A 115 5.39 -11.94 -16.88
C PRO A 115 5.59 -11.82 -15.37
N VAL A 116 4.76 -12.50 -14.57
CA VAL A 116 4.92 -12.49 -13.10
C VAL A 116 6.29 -13.02 -12.65
N ALA A 117 6.84 -14.01 -13.35
CA ALA A 117 8.17 -14.57 -13.07
C ALA A 117 9.29 -13.52 -13.17
N LEU A 118 9.13 -12.48 -14.01
CA LEU A 118 10.07 -11.36 -14.05
C LEU A 118 10.04 -10.58 -12.73
N LEU A 119 8.84 -10.27 -12.22
CA LEU A 119 8.67 -9.56 -10.95
C LEU A 119 9.23 -10.38 -9.79
N GLU A 120 8.92 -11.68 -9.73
CA GLU A 120 9.42 -12.60 -8.70
C GLU A 120 10.95 -12.65 -8.68
N ALA A 121 11.60 -12.72 -9.85
CA ALA A 121 13.05 -12.72 -9.94
C ALA A 121 13.67 -11.40 -9.43
N ARG A 122 13.06 -10.25 -9.76
CA ARG A 122 13.54 -8.93 -9.32
C ARG A 122 13.37 -8.72 -7.82
N VAL A 123 12.21 -9.09 -7.27
CA VAL A 123 11.96 -9.00 -5.82
C VAL A 123 12.85 -9.99 -5.06
N SER A 124 13.06 -11.20 -5.59
CA SER A 124 13.97 -12.17 -4.99
C SER A 124 15.39 -11.64 -4.86
N ALA A 125 15.88 -10.91 -5.88
CA ALA A 125 17.19 -10.27 -5.83
C ALA A 125 17.27 -9.20 -4.73
N LEU A 126 16.22 -8.39 -4.55
CA LEU A 126 16.17 -7.37 -3.51
C LEU A 126 16.07 -7.97 -2.09
N CYS A 127 15.38 -9.09 -1.94
CA CYS A 127 15.29 -9.83 -0.67
C CYS A 127 16.55 -10.67 -0.38
N GLY A 128 17.42 -10.91 -1.37
CA GLY A 128 18.54 -11.84 -1.27
C GLY A 128 18.13 -13.31 -1.12
N ARG A 129 16.87 -13.63 -1.43
CA ARG A 129 16.29 -14.98 -1.34
C ARG A 129 15.10 -15.13 -2.28
N ALA A 130 14.82 -16.36 -2.70
CA ALA A 130 13.71 -16.65 -3.60
C ALA A 130 12.35 -16.33 -2.94
N VAL A 131 11.51 -15.61 -3.68
CA VAL A 131 10.12 -15.32 -3.32
C VAL A 131 9.21 -15.46 -4.54
N ARG A 132 7.91 -15.68 -4.29
CA ARG A 132 6.88 -15.82 -5.33
C ARG A 132 5.56 -15.16 -4.95
N VAL A 133 4.71 -14.90 -5.93
CA VAL A 133 3.33 -14.38 -5.73
C VAL A 133 2.39 -15.54 -5.41
N HIS A 134 2.61 -16.16 -4.26
CA HIS A 134 1.76 -17.23 -3.76
C HIS A 134 1.64 -17.13 -2.25
N ASN A 135 0.47 -16.75 -1.76
CA ASN A 135 0.23 -16.64 -0.33
C ASN A 135 0.06 -18.05 0.28
N PRO A 136 0.98 -18.53 1.15
CA PRO A 136 0.93 -19.89 1.68
C PRO A 136 -0.24 -20.12 2.63
N HIS A 137 -0.80 -19.04 3.20
CA HIS A 137 -1.92 -19.09 4.16
C HIS A 137 -3.28 -19.20 3.49
N THR A 138 -3.38 -18.81 2.21
CA THR A 138 -4.68 -18.70 1.50
C THR A 138 -4.68 -19.27 0.09
N GLY A 139 -3.52 -19.54 -0.50
CA GLY A 139 -3.35 -19.85 -1.92
C GLY A 139 -3.65 -18.68 -2.86
N TYR A 140 -3.84 -17.46 -2.33
CA TYR A 140 -4.16 -16.29 -3.15
C TYR A 140 -2.96 -15.85 -4.00
N GLU A 141 -3.24 -15.58 -5.27
CA GLU A 141 -2.29 -15.10 -6.27
C GLU A 141 -2.90 -13.87 -6.98
N GLY A 142 -2.32 -12.70 -6.77
CA GLY A 142 -2.84 -11.47 -7.33
C GLY A 142 -2.34 -10.23 -6.61
N PHE A 143 -2.59 -9.07 -7.23
CA PHE A 143 -2.19 -7.76 -6.71
C PHE A 143 -3.42 -6.87 -6.52
N HIS A 144 -3.20 -5.69 -5.91
CA HIS A 144 -4.27 -4.73 -5.68
C HIS A 144 -3.94 -3.37 -6.27
N LEU A 145 -4.83 -2.81 -7.09
CA LEU A 145 -4.67 -1.45 -7.59
C LEU A 145 -5.44 -0.48 -6.68
N ARG A 146 -4.75 0.52 -6.15
CA ARG A 146 -5.33 1.55 -5.28
C ARG A 146 -5.42 2.87 -6.01
N LEU A 147 -6.54 3.57 -5.81
CA LEU A 147 -6.81 4.90 -6.33
C LEU A 147 -7.13 5.80 -5.14
N ALA A 148 -6.34 6.84 -4.90
CA ALA A 148 -6.59 7.81 -3.84
C ALA A 148 -6.72 9.22 -4.42
N ARG A 149 -7.91 9.82 -4.34
CA ARG A 149 -8.16 11.17 -4.87
C ARG A 149 -7.56 12.25 -3.94
N PRO A 150 -7.14 13.41 -4.48
CA PRO A 150 -6.69 14.56 -3.70
C PRO A 150 -7.68 14.93 -2.58
N GLY A 151 -7.18 15.09 -1.36
CA GLY A 151 -7.99 15.56 -0.22
C GLY A 151 -9.14 14.62 0.20
N ARG A 152 -9.18 13.37 -0.29
CA ARG A 152 -10.20 12.38 0.06
C ARG A 152 -9.63 11.28 0.94
N THR A 153 -10.47 10.72 1.80
CA THR A 153 -10.17 9.57 2.67
C THR A 153 -10.21 8.24 1.90
N ASP A 154 -9.63 8.19 0.70
CA ASP A 154 -9.61 6.99 -0.15
C ASP A 154 -8.44 6.03 0.22
N ASN A 155 -7.82 6.25 1.38
CA ASN A 155 -6.68 5.48 1.89
C ASN A 155 -7.06 4.67 3.13
N ASN A 156 -6.41 3.52 3.31
CA ASN A 156 -6.54 2.77 4.55
C ASN A 156 -6.02 3.60 5.74
N PRO A 157 -6.54 3.36 6.96
CA PRO A 157 -5.97 3.89 8.20
C PRO A 157 -4.54 3.38 8.44
N LEU A 158 -3.88 3.86 9.49
CA LEU A 158 -2.58 3.29 9.89
C LEU A 158 -2.79 1.88 10.42
N HIS A 159 -1.97 0.96 9.95
CA HIS A 159 -2.05 -0.45 10.30
C HIS A 159 -0.72 -1.18 10.09
N ARG A 160 -0.66 -2.40 10.60
CA ARG A 160 0.24 -3.44 10.10
C ARG A 160 -0.59 -4.43 9.29
N ASP A 161 -0.07 -4.91 8.17
CA ASP A 161 -0.78 -5.90 7.36
C ASP A 161 -0.97 -7.20 8.16
N VAL A 162 0.04 -7.57 8.95
CA VAL A 162 0.11 -8.82 9.73
C VAL A 162 -0.86 -8.92 10.89
N TRP A 163 -1.58 -7.84 11.22
CA TRP A 163 -2.75 -7.94 12.10
C TRP A 163 -3.87 -8.79 11.49
N LEU A 164 -3.78 -9.07 10.19
CA LEU A 164 -4.49 -10.15 9.52
C LEU A 164 -3.52 -11.31 9.31
N ASP A 165 -3.72 -12.42 10.04
CA ASP A 165 -2.78 -13.56 10.01
C ASP A 165 -2.49 -14.08 8.60
N ARG A 166 -3.49 -14.01 7.70
CA ARG A 166 -3.35 -14.36 6.28
C ARG A 166 -2.31 -13.53 5.50
N LEU A 167 -1.78 -12.44 6.06
CA LEU A 167 -0.79 -11.56 5.42
C LEU A 167 0.61 -11.64 6.07
N ARG A 168 0.83 -12.59 6.99
CA ARG A 168 2.15 -12.86 7.59
C ARG A 168 3.16 -13.40 6.57
N ASP A 169 4.44 -13.35 6.94
CA ASP A 169 5.59 -13.96 6.23
C ASP A 169 5.88 -13.40 4.83
N GLY A 170 5.15 -12.36 4.42
CA GLY A 170 5.29 -11.74 3.10
C GLY A 170 6.24 -10.54 3.10
N ILE A 171 6.48 -10.01 1.91
CA ILE A 171 7.08 -8.69 1.67
C ILE A 171 6.11 -7.88 0.80
N ASN A 172 5.91 -6.62 1.15
CA ASN A 172 5.04 -5.73 0.40
C ASN A 172 5.84 -4.89 -0.59
N ILE A 173 5.25 -4.67 -1.76
CA ILE A 173 5.73 -3.71 -2.74
C ILE A 173 4.66 -2.66 -3.00
N TYR A 174 5.06 -1.40 -2.89
CA TYR A 174 4.33 -0.26 -3.41
C TYR A 174 4.98 0.17 -4.73
N PHE A 175 4.29 -0.07 -5.83
CA PHE A 175 4.69 0.39 -7.16
C PHE A 175 3.88 1.64 -7.55
N PRO A 176 4.51 2.81 -7.72
CA PRO A 176 3.82 4.02 -8.17
C PRO A 176 3.36 3.87 -9.62
N VAL A 177 2.08 4.08 -9.91
CA VAL A 177 1.55 4.08 -11.30
C VAL A 177 1.44 5.50 -11.82
N ALA A 178 0.75 6.37 -11.07
CA ALA A 178 0.55 7.78 -11.41
C ALA A 178 0.34 8.62 -10.15
N GLY A 179 0.68 9.91 -10.21
CA GLY A 179 0.38 10.87 -9.14
C GLY A 179 1.01 10.57 -7.77
N SER A 180 2.04 9.72 -7.72
CA SER A 180 2.83 9.50 -6.49
C SER A 180 3.92 10.56 -6.41
N THR A 181 3.94 11.31 -5.32
CA THR A 181 4.89 12.38 -5.03
C THR A 181 5.29 12.31 -3.55
N SER A 182 6.14 13.22 -3.11
CA SER A 182 6.42 13.44 -1.68
C SER A 182 5.17 13.77 -0.86
N ASP A 183 4.09 14.22 -1.48
CA ASP A 183 2.85 14.64 -0.82
C ASP A 183 1.78 13.54 -0.80
N SER A 184 1.96 12.48 -1.59
CA SER A 184 0.92 11.45 -1.77
C SER A 184 1.41 10.03 -1.57
N SER A 185 2.70 9.74 -1.67
CA SER A 185 3.23 8.37 -1.55
C SER A 185 2.92 7.74 -0.19
N LEU A 186 3.07 6.41 -0.10
CA LEU A 186 2.75 5.66 1.12
C LEU A 186 3.54 6.21 2.32
N THR A 187 2.87 6.34 3.46
CA THR A 187 3.48 6.66 4.74
C THR A 187 3.83 5.40 5.52
N LEU A 188 4.96 5.44 6.24
CA LEU A 188 5.36 4.38 7.17
C LEU A 188 6.13 4.95 8.37
N VAL A 189 6.27 4.13 9.41
CA VAL A 189 7.11 4.42 10.58
C VAL A 189 8.34 3.51 10.54
N PRO A 190 9.54 4.00 10.20
CA PRO A 190 10.75 3.19 10.10
C PRO A 190 11.04 2.41 11.40
N GLY A 191 11.51 1.17 11.28
CA GLY A 191 11.86 0.33 12.44
C GLY A 191 10.67 -0.22 13.23
N SER A 192 9.44 0.23 12.96
CA SER A 192 8.26 -0.19 13.73
C SER A 192 7.92 -1.68 13.63
N HIS A 193 8.45 -2.40 12.65
CA HIS A 193 8.30 -3.85 12.50
C HIS A 193 8.91 -4.67 13.65
N TRP A 194 9.85 -4.08 14.41
CA TRP A 194 10.41 -4.68 15.63
C TRP A 194 9.79 -4.16 16.94
N TRP A 195 8.77 -3.28 16.87
CA TRP A 195 8.12 -2.84 18.09
C TRP A 195 7.20 -3.93 18.65
N PRO A 196 7.22 -4.17 19.97
CA PRO A 196 6.24 -5.04 20.59
C PRO A 196 4.84 -4.43 20.45
N GLU A 197 3.82 -5.27 20.40
CA GLU A 197 2.42 -4.82 20.22
C GLU A 197 2.00 -3.86 21.35
N SER A 198 2.59 -3.96 22.55
CA SER A 198 2.36 -3.09 23.70
C SER A 198 2.75 -1.62 23.50
N ARG A 199 3.52 -1.29 22.46
CA ARG A 199 3.80 0.09 22.07
C ARG A 199 2.65 0.76 21.32
N THR A 200 1.63 0.00 20.93
CA THR A 200 0.51 0.45 20.13
C THR A 200 -0.81 -0.06 20.67
N GLU A 201 -1.87 0.75 20.56
CA GLU A 201 -3.24 0.27 20.68
C GLU A 201 -3.81 0.12 19.26
N ARG A 202 -4.45 -1.01 18.97
CA ARG A 202 -5.13 -1.24 17.69
C ARG A 202 -6.57 -1.69 17.89
N THR A 203 -7.39 -1.63 16.85
CA THR A 203 -8.69 -2.29 16.85
C THR A 203 -8.53 -3.82 16.77
N ALA A 204 -9.47 -4.56 17.36
CA ALA A 204 -9.50 -6.02 17.36
C ALA A 204 -9.87 -6.61 15.99
N GLY A 205 -10.69 -5.88 15.21
CA GLY A 205 -11.05 -6.20 13.83
C GLY A 205 -11.04 -4.92 12.99
N GLY A 206 -11.94 -4.79 12.02
CA GLY A 206 -12.12 -3.56 11.25
C GLY A 206 -12.32 -2.29 12.10
N ALA A 207 -12.23 -1.13 11.45
CA ALA A 207 -12.26 0.16 12.10
C ALA A 207 -13.08 1.18 11.32
N VAL A 208 -13.55 2.23 11.99
CA VAL A 208 -14.06 3.43 11.33
C VAL A 208 -12.97 4.50 11.38
N TYR A 209 -12.53 4.96 10.22
CA TYR A 209 -11.49 5.98 10.05
C TYR A 209 -12.08 7.22 9.39
N ASN A 210 -12.06 8.34 10.12
CA ASN A 210 -12.65 9.62 9.70
C ASN A 210 -14.07 9.44 9.10
N GLY A 211 -14.91 8.64 9.77
CA GLY A 211 -16.28 8.33 9.37
C GLY A 211 -16.46 7.24 8.29
N THR A 212 -15.38 6.67 7.77
CA THR A 212 -15.43 5.61 6.74
C THR A 212 -15.08 4.24 7.33
N THR A 213 -15.89 3.22 7.05
CA THR A 213 -15.67 1.85 7.54
C THR A 213 -14.62 1.11 6.71
N TYR A 214 -13.65 0.49 7.40
CA TYR A 214 -12.63 -0.38 6.84
C TYR A 214 -12.67 -1.75 7.50
N SER A 215 -12.32 -2.79 6.74
CA SER A 215 -12.23 -4.16 7.24
C SER A 215 -10.89 -4.49 7.90
N VAL A 216 -9.87 -3.64 7.70
CA VAL A 216 -8.55 -3.84 8.28
C VAL A 216 -8.50 -3.29 9.71
N PRO A 217 -7.80 -3.98 10.62
CA PRO A 217 -7.47 -3.40 11.91
C PRO A 217 -6.67 -2.12 11.77
N ALA A 218 -6.95 -1.15 12.63
CA ALA A 218 -6.36 0.18 12.59
C ALA A 218 -5.69 0.51 13.91
N LEU A 219 -4.60 1.26 13.83
CA LEU A 219 -3.92 1.85 14.96
C LEU A 219 -4.82 2.92 15.59
N LYS A 220 -5.12 2.79 16.87
CA LYS A 220 -5.88 3.75 17.66
C LYS A 220 -4.98 4.74 18.37
N ASP A 221 -3.92 4.23 18.99
CA ASP A 221 -3.00 5.02 19.79
C ASP A 221 -1.59 4.41 19.79
N ALA A 222 -0.60 5.18 20.24
CA ALA A 222 0.77 4.73 20.43
C ALA A 222 1.37 5.37 21.68
N VAL A 223 2.25 4.63 22.36
CA VAL A 223 2.93 5.12 23.58
C VAL A 223 3.80 6.34 23.28
N GLU A 224 4.35 6.42 22.08
CA GLU A 224 5.20 7.50 21.62
C GLU A 224 4.54 8.23 20.44
N PRO A 225 4.80 9.55 20.27
CA PRO A 225 4.41 10.26 19.06
C PRO A 225 4.93 9.58 17.80
N LEU A 226 4.06 9.42 16.80
CA LEU A 226 4.45 8.80 15.54
C LEU A 226 5.00 9.84 14.58
N GLU A 227 6.23 9.61 14.14
CA GLU A 227 6.84 10.34 13.03
C GLU A 227 6.77 9.49 11.77
N LEU A 228 5.82 9.83 10.91
CA LEU A 228 5.65 9.13 9.64
C LEU A 228 6.49 9.80 8.57
N VAL A 229 7.27 8.98 7.87
CA VAL A 229 7.98 9.38 6.66
C VAL A 229 7.18 8.96 5.44
N ARG A 230 7.36 9.66 4.31
CA ARG A 230 6.90 9.19 3.00
C ARG A 230 8.11 8.92 2.11
N PRO A 231 8.56 7.67 2.01
CA PRO A 231 9.49 7.32 0.95
C PRO A 231 8.86 7.71 -0.39
N ASN A 232 9.61 8.38 -1.25
CA ASN A 232 9.12 8.89 -2.53
C ASN A 232 9.89 8.22 -3.66
N PRO A 233 9.46 7.02 -4.13
CA PRO A 233 10.14 6.34 -5.20
C PRO A 233 10.17 7.19 -6.47
N GLY A 234 11.32 7.23 -7.13
CA GLY A 234 11.48 7.82 -8.45
C GLY A 234 10.72 7.06 -9.55
N PRO A 235 10.85 7.52 -10.82
CA PRO A 235 10.12 6.94 -11.95
C PRO A 235 10.34 5.43 -12.16
N ASP A 236 11.54 4.94 -11.87
CA ASP A 236 11.92 3.54 -12.05
C ASP A 236 12.05 2.74 -10.74
N GLU A 237 11.67 3.37 -9.63
CA GLU A 237 11.83 2.80 -8.30
C GLU A 237 10.50 2.36 -7.71
N VAL A 238 10.59 1.44 -6.77
CA VAL A 238 9.49 0.98 -5.93
C VAL A 238 9.86 1.13 -4.47
N LEU A 239 8.85 1.09 -3.61
CA LEU A 239 9.05 0.93 -2.17
C LEU A 239 8.82 -0.55 -1.82
N LEU A 240 9.87 -1.24 -1.39
CA LEU A 240 9.82 -2.55 -0.74
C LEU A 240 9.72 -2.33 0.77
N PHE A 241 8.82 -3.03 1.45
CA PHE A 241 8.68 -2.87 2.90
C PHE A 241 8.10 -4.11 3.60
N SER A 242 8.50 -4.31 4.85
CA SER A 242 7.96 -5.36 5.71
C SER A 242 6.47 -5.13 6.02
N PRO A 243 5.59 -6.14 5.91
CA PRO A 243 4.17 -6.01 6.26
C PRO A 243 3.96 -5.78 7.78
N TYR A 244 5.00 -5.96 8.58
CA TYR A 244 5.03 -5.72 10.03
C TYR A 244 5.26 -4.24 10.36
N LEU A 245 5.67 -3.41 9.40
CA LEU A 245 5.77 -1.97 9.60
C LEU A 245 4.38 -1.35 9.79
N LEU A 246 4.29 -0.38 10.71
CA LEU A 246 3.17 0.57 10.72
C LEU A 246 3.23 1.40 9.44
N HIS A 247 2.15 1.34 8.66
CA HIS A 247 2.00 2.07 7.41
C HIS A 247 0.51 2.33 7.12
N GLY A 248 0.20 3.08 6.06
CA GLY A 248 -1.16 3.56 5.79
C GLY A 248 -1.38 4.97 6.34
N GLY A 249 -2.62 5.44 6.46
CA GLY A 249 -2.89 6.86 6.77
C GLY A 249 -2.37 7.83 5.69
N ALA A 250 -2.05 7.30 4.51
CA ALA A 250 -1.38 8.01 3.42
C ALA A 250 -2.38 8.86 2.62
N LEU A 251 -2.89 9.93 3.25
CA LEU A 251 -3.74 10.92 2.61
C LEU A 251 -3.04 11.46 1.36
N ASN A 252 -3.78 11.61 0.27
CA ASN A 252 -3.23 12.23 -0.93
C ASN A 252 -3.30 13.76 -0.79
N LEU A 253 -2.15 14.37 -0.48
CA LEU A 253 -2.02 15.82 -0.29
C LEU A 253 -1.63 16.56 -1.57
N ASN A 254 -1.56 15.88 -2.73
CA ASN A 254 -1.40 16.57 -4.00
C ASN A 254 -2.55 17.57 -4.21
N ALA A 255 -2.26 18.69 -4.86
CA ALA A 255 -3.29 19.67 -5.21
C ALA A 255 -4.24 19.18 -6.33
N ASP A 256 -3.70 18.51 -7.36
CA ASP A 256 -4.44 18.20 -8.60
C ASP A 256 -3.97 16.87 -9.24
N ALA A 257 -3.72 15.84 -8.43
CA ALA A 257 -3.32 14.53 -8.95
C ALA A 257 -3.80 13.36 -8.08
N THR A 258 -4.58 12.46 -8.66
CA THR A 258 -4.92 11.17 -8.07
C THR A 258 -3.68 10.29 -7.98
N ARG A 259 -3.40 9.77 -6.79
CA ARG A 259 -2.38 8.74 -6.60
C ARG A 259 -2.95 7.39 -7.00
N ILE A 260 -2.26 6.73 -7.93
CA ILE A 260 -2.55 5.37 -8.35
C ILE A 260 -1.32 4.52 -8.07
N SER A 261 -1.50 3.39 -7.41
CA SER A 261 -0.42 2.48 -7.04
C SER A 261 -0.84 1.03 -7.11
N LEU A 262 0.09 0.17 -7.52
CA LEU A 262 -0.07 -1.27 -7.45
C LEU A 262 0.58 -1.77 -6.16
N GLU A 263 -0.21 -2.43 -5.33
CA GLU A 263 0.24 -3.14 -4.13
C GLU A 263 0.46 -4.61 -4.48
N MET A 264 1.71 -5.06 -4.34
CA MET A 264 2.11 -6.44 -4.62
C MET A 264 2.61 -7.10 -3.33
N ARG A 265 2.44 -8.41 -3.22
CA ARG A 265 2.93 -9.19 -2.08
C ARG A 265 3.60 -10.47 -2.56
N PHE A 266 4.71 -10.81 -1.93
CA PHE A 266 5.51 -11.99 -2.27
C PHE A 266 5.87 -12.74 -0.98
N TRP A 267 5.96 -14.07 -1.06
CA TRP A 267 6.30 -14.95 0.05
C TRP A 267 7.49 -15.83 -0.32
N ALA A 268 8.23 -16.30 0.69
CA ALA A 268 9.34 -17.23 0.48
C ALA A 268 8.91 -18.48 -0.30
N VAL A 269 9.83 -18.99 -1.13
CA VAL A 269 9.73 -20.32 -1.75
C VAL A 269 10.29 -21.39 -0.83
#